data_AF-A0A7V9R3H9-F1
#
_entry.id   AF-A0A7V9R3H9-F1
#
_cell.length_a   1.000
_cell.length_b   1.000
_cell.length_c   1.000
_cell.angle_alpha   90.00
_cell.angle_beta   90.00
_cell.angle_gamma   90.00
#
_symmetry.space_group_name_H-M   'P 1'
#
loop_
_entity.id
_entity.type
_entity.pdbx_description
1 polymer ?
#
loop_
_entity_poly.entity_id
_entity_poly.type
_entity_poly.pdbx_seq_one_letter_code
_entity_poly.pdbx_strand_id
1 'polypeptide(L)'
;MRKAALPVLLLLFIISLARAVQDAGWVDYNSAEGRYTVSLPAQPKVSTQEAATADGQKFLQYMATAQAPNAIYLVGYFDHVPGTTFSVDRARDGMVTAVKGT
;
A
#
# COMPACT_ATOMS: atom_id res chain seq x y z
N MET A 1 -41.30 32.02 -14.50
CA MET A 1 -40.18 31.66 -13.61
C MET A 1 -39.77 30.17 -13.78
N ARG A 2 -39.35 29.74 -14.98
CA ARG A 2 -39.05 28.31 -15.29
C ARG A 2 -37.72 28.09 -16.06
N LYS A 3 -36.82 29.08 -16.09
CA LYS A 3 -35.59 29.02 -16.90
C LYS A 3 -34.31 28.68 -16.11
N ALA A 4 -34.38 28.64 -14.78
CA ALA A 4 -33.24 28.33 -13.91
C ALA A 4 -33.18 26.86 -13.44
N ALA A 5 -34.20 26.04 -13.71
CA ALA A 5 -34.26 24.65 -13.24
C ALA A 5 -33.32 23.71 -14.01
N LEU A 6 -33.10 23.96 -15.30
CA LEU A 6 -32.31 23.10 -16.18
C LEU A 6 -30.78 23.12 -15.88
N PRO A 7 -30.12 24.28 -15.68
CA PRO A 7 -28.68 24.30 -15.38
C PRO A 7 -28.36 23.74 -13.98
N VAL A 8 -29.26 23.91 -13.00
CA VAL A 8 -29.12 23.36 -11.65
C VAL A 8 -29.23 21.83 -11.67
N LEU A 9 -30.16 21.28 -12.46
CA LEU A 9 -30.32 19.83 -12.61
C LEU A 9 -29.08 19.20 -13.29
N LEU A 10 -28.51 19.88 -14.29
CA LEU A 10 -27.30 19.41 -14.98
C LEU A 10 -26.08 19.40 -14.05
N LEU A 11 -25.93 20.43 -13.21
CA LEU A 11 -24.85 20.52 -12.22
C LEU A 11 -24.96 19.41 -11.15
N LEU A 12 -26.18 19.08 -10.72
CA LEU A 12 -26.44 17.97 -9.77
C LEU A 12 -26.18 16.59 -10.40
N PHE A 13 -26.41 16.43 -11.71
CA PHE A 13 -26.09 15.20 -12.43
C PHE A 13 -24.57 14.98 -12.57
N ILE A 14 -23.79 16.04 -12.81
CA ILE A 14 -22.33 15.94 -12.92
C ILE A 14 -21.67 15.55 -11.57
N ILE A 15 -22.21 16.03 -10.45
CA ILE A 15 -21.70 15.70 -9.10
C ILE A 15 -21.99 14.24 -8.72
N SER A 16 -23.06 13.63 -9.25
CA SER A 16 -23.41 12.22 -8.97
C SER A 16 -22.59 11.22 -9.79
N LEU A 17 -22.12 11.59 -10.99
CA LEU A 17 -21.21 10.76 -11.80
C LEU A 17 -19.80 10.64 -11.17
N ALA A 18 -19.34 11.65 -10.44
CA ALA A 18 -18.03 11.62 -9.78
C ALA A 18 -17.95 10.61 -8.61
N ARG A 19 -19.09 10.09 -8.14
CA ARG A 19 -19.14 9.07 -7.08
C ARG A 19 -19.35 7.64 -7.58
N ALA A 20 -19.50 7.44 -8.90
CA ALA A 20 -19.82 6.14 -9.49
C ALA A 20 -18.60 5.35 -10.01
N VAL A 21 -17.38 5.87 -9.86
CA VAL A 21 -16.12 5.14 -10.13
C VAL A 21 -15.34 5.00 -8.83
N GLN A 22 -16.01 4.50 -7.79
CA GLN A 22 -15.31 3.70 -6.80
C GLN A 22 -15.69 2.27 -7.10
N ASP A 23 -14.96 1.69 -8.06
CA ASP A 23 -14.85 0.24 -8.07
C ASP A 23 -14.45 -0.15 -6.65
N ALA A 24 -15.22 -1.03 -6.02
CA ALA A 24 -14.79 -1.72 -4.80
C ALA A 24 -13.70 -2.74 -5.17
N GLY A 25 -12.76 -2.31 -6.00
CA GLY A 25 -11.75 -3.07 -6.71
C GLY A 25 -10.38 -2.70 -6.19
N TRP A 26 -9.43 -3.57 -6.48
CA TRP A 26 -8.05 -3.37 -6.08
C TRP A 26 -7.49 -2.11 -6.76
N VAL A 27 -6.75 -1.30 -6.00
CA VAL A 27 -6.08 -0.09 -6.48
C VAL A 27 -4.61 -0.38 -6.69
N ASP A 28 -4.09 0.05 -7.84
CA ASP A 28 -2.66 -0.06 -8.12
C ASP A 28 -1.90 1.06 -7.41
N TYR A 29 -0.93 0.66 -6.61
CA TYR A 29 0.02 1.54 -5.95
C TYR A 29 1.39 1.42 -6.62
N ASN A 30 1.93 2.55 -7.05
CA ASN A 30 3.32 2.67 -7.47
C ASN A 30 4.15 3.25 -6.33
N SER A 31 5.25 2.60 -5.99
CA SER A 31 6.22 3.13 -5.03
C SER A 31 6.72 4.52 -5.44
N ALA A 32 6.97 5.39 -4.47
CA ALA A 32 7.43 6.75 -4.74
C ALA A 32 8.78 6.78 -5.48
N GLU A 33 9.60 5.77 -5.24
CA GLU A 33 10.91 5.57 -5.85
C GLU A 33 10.84 4.90 -7.23
N GLY A 34 9.64 4.47 -7.67
CA GLY A 34 9.44 3.80 -8.97
C GLY A 34 10.00 2.38 -9.05
N ARG A 35 10.24 1.71 -7.91
CA ARG A 35 10.90 0.41 -7.81
C ARG A 35 9.95 -0.78 -7.89
N TYR A 36 8.70 -0.59 -7.48
CA TYR A 36 7.66 -1.60 -7.57
C TYR A 36 6.27 -1.00 -7.79
N THR A 37 5.37 -1.85 -8.29
CA THR A 37 3.93 -1.62 -8.40
C THR A 37 3.22 -2.80 -7.75
N VAL A 38 2.16 -2.54 -6.99
CA VAL A 38 1.35 -3.58 -6.34
C VAL A 38 -0.11 -3.17 -6.33
N SER A 39 -0.99 -4.13 -6.61
CA SER A 39 -2.44 -3.94 -6.45
C SER A 39 -2.82 -4.24 -5.00
N LEU A 40 -3.61 -3.38 -4.36
CA LEU A 40 -4.05 -3.51 -2.96
C LEU A 40 -5.55 -3.19 -2.82
N PRO A 41 -6.27 -3.70 -1.80
CA PRO A 41 -7.71 -3.46 -1.65
C PRO A 41 -8.08 -2.02 -1.24
N ALA A 42 -7.08 -1.21 -0.89
CA ALA A 42 -7.22 0.20 -0.55
C ALA A 42 -5.89 0.91 -0.78
N GLN A 43 -5.93 2.25 -0.88
CA GLN A 43 -4.71 3.05 -0.98
C GLN A 43 -3.82 2.79 0.26
N PRO A 44 -2.57 2.34 0.10
CA PRO A 44 -1.75 2.02 1.25
C PRO A 44 -1.28 3.27 2.00
N LYS A 45 -1.17 3.16 3.32
CA LYS A 45 -0.32 4.04 4.13
C LYS A 45 1.13 3.59 3.97
N VAL A 46 2.02 4.52 3.65
CA VAL A 46 3.45 4.26 3.48
C VAL A 46 4.25 4.72 4.70
N SER A 47 5.28 3.96 5.05
CA SER A 47 6.29 4.34 6.06
C SER A 47 7.66 3.81 5.67
N THR A 48 8.71 4.51 6.13
CA THR A 48 10.09 4.09 5.94
C THR A 48 10.73 3.89 7.32
N GLN A 49 11.54 2.83 7.44
CA GLN A 49 12.29 2.54 8.66
C GLN A 49 13.70 2.05 8.31
N GLU A 50 14.65 2.28 9.21
CA GLU A 50 15.97 1.68 9.11
C GLU A 50 15.93 0.30 9.78
N ALA A 51 16.45 -0.71 9.09
CA ALA A 51 16.63 -2.07 9.60
C ALA A 51 18.11 -2.45 9.50
N ALA A 52 18.49 -3.55 10.16
CA ALA A 52 19.85 -4.06 10.12
C ALA A 52 19.87 -5.55 9.74
N THR A 53 20.88 -5.93 8.98
CA THR A 53 21.22 -7.33 8.71
C THR A 53 21.79 -7.99 9.98
N ALA A 54 21.96 -9.32 9.96
CA ALA A 54 22.51 -10.07 11.10
C ALA A 54 23.94 -9.64 11.48
N ASP A 55 24.71 -9.13 10.53
CA ASP A 55 26.05 -8.56 10.71
C ASP A 55 26.05 -7.06 11.03
N GLY A 56 24.86 -6.47 11.23
CA GLY A 56 24.69 -5.08 11.68
C GLY A 56 24.75 -4.03 10.58
N GLN A 57 24.81 -4.43 9.30
CA GLN A 57 24.72 -3.49 8.19
C GLN A 57 23.31 -2.92 8.08
N LYS A 58 23.21 -1.60 8.00
CA LYS A 58 21.94 -0.89 7.96
C LYS A 58 21.40 -0.80 6.54
N PHE A 59 20.09 -0.90 6.40
CA PHE A 59 19.39 -0.68 5.13
C PHE A 59 18.03 -0.02 5.37
N LEU A 60 17.51 0.67 4.35
CA LEU A 60 16.17 1.26 4.39
C LEU A 60 15.14 0.23 3.97
N GLN A 61 14.09 0.11 4.77
CA GLN A 61 12.90 -0.68 4.48
C GLN A 61 11.71 0.26 4.27
N TYR A 62 11.01 0.05 3.17
CA TYR A 62 9.80 0.77 2.78
C TYR A 62 8.61 -0.16 2.97
N MET A 63 7.59 0.33 3.66
CA MET A 63 6.41 -0.43 4.02
C MET A 63 5.17 0.25 3.47
N ALA A 64 4.41 -0.46 2.63
CA ALA A 64 3.06 -0.08 2.22
C ALA A 64 2.04 -0.98 2.93
N THR A 65 1.09 -0.39 3.65
CA THR A 65 0.07 -1.10 4.44
C THR A 65 -1.33 -0.68 4.01
N ALA A 66 -2.17 -1.65 3.64
CA ALA A 66 -3.59 -1.43 3.36
C ALA A 66 -4.45 -2.28 4.31
N GLN A 67 -5.53 -1.71 4.83
CA GLN A 67 -6.47 -2.41 5.70
C GLN A 67 -7.76 -2.72 4.94
N ALA A 68 -8.26 -3.93 5.12
CA ALA A 68 -9.57 -4.40 4.68
C ALA A 68 -10.35 -4.91 5.91
N PRO A 69 -11.68 -5.10 5.84
CA PRO A 69 -12.50 -5.45 7.00
C PRO A 69 -11.99 -6.63 7.83
N ASN A 70 -11.38 -7.64 7.20
CA ASN A 70 -10.91 -8.87 7.85
C ASN A 70 -9.42 -9.18 7.61
N ALA A 71 -8.65 -8.24 7.05
CA ALA A 71 -7.27 -8.49 6.67
C ALA A 71 -6.43 -7.21 6.65
N ILE A 72 -5.16 -7.34 7.03
CA ILE A 72 -4.13 -6.31 6.83
C ILE A 72 -3.18 -6.84 5.75
N TYR A 73 -3.01 -6.04 4.70
CA TYR A 73 -2.08 -6.31 3.62
C TYR A 73 -0.83 -5.47 3.85
N LEU A 74 0.33 -6.13 3.85
CA LEU A 74 1.63 -5.51 4.07
C LEU A 74 2.55 -5.83 2.89
N VAL A 75 3.18 -4.81 2.32
CA VAL A 75 4.22 -4.95 1.29
C VAL A 75 5.48 -4.28 1.79
N GLY A 76 6.51 -5.09 2.04
CA GLY A 76 7.83 -4.62 2.42
C GLY A 76 8.79 -4.66 1.23
N TYR A 77 9.43 -3.53 0.93
CA TYR A 77 10.50 -3.42 -0.04
C TYR A 77 11.78 -2.97 0.68
N PHE A 78 12.91 -3.57 0.33
CA PHE A 78 14.23 -3.08 0.72
C PHE A 78 15.23 -3.44 -0.37
N ASP A 79 16.26 -2.60 -0.55
CA ASP A 79 17.38 -2.97 -1.38
C ASP A 79 18.23 -4.00 -0.64
N HIS A 80 18.54 -5.09 -1.32
CA HIS A 80 19.41 -6.11 -0.76
C HIS A 80 20.85 -5.58 -0.66
N VAL A 81 21.51 -5.82 0.48
CA VAL A 81 22.86 -5.29 0.71
C VAL A 81 23.89 -6.09 -0.09
N PRO A 82 24.73 -5.46 -0.93
CA PRO A 82 25.68 -6.17 -1.79
C PRO A 82 26.60 -7.11 -1.02
N GLY A 83 26.81 -8.31 -1.55
CA GLY A 83 27.69 -9.32 -0.95
C GLY A 83 27.07 -10.10 0.22
N THR A 84 25.82 -9.82 0.60
CA THR A 84 25.11 -10.62 1.60
C THR A 84 24.27 -11.73 0.93
N THR A 85 23.70 -12.65 1.70
CA THR A 85 22.72 -13.64 1.20
C THR A 85 21.43 -13.47 1.97
N PHE A 86 20.32 -13.24 1.26
CA PHE A 86 19.00 -13.21 1.87
C PHE A 86 18.42 -14.63 1.98
N SER A 87 17.92 -14.98 3.16
CA SER A 87 17.20 -16.23 3.39
C SER A 87 15.75 -15.92 3.74
N VAL A 88 14.84 -16.33 2.86
CA VAL A 88 13.39 -16.14 3.03
C VAL A 88 12.90 -16.89 4.27
N ASP A 89 13.42 -18.10 4.52
CA ASP A 89 13.05 -18.89 5.70
C ASP A 89 13.45 -18.17 7.00
N ARG A 90 14.70 -17.70 7.10
CA ARG A 90 15.13 -16.95 8.31
C ARG A 90 14.32 -15.67 8.51
N ALA A 91 13.97 -14.97 7.43
CA ALA A 91 13.15 -13.77 7.50
C ALA A 91 11.72 -14.09 7.99
N ARG A 92 11.10 -15.16 7.47
CA ARG A 92 9.80 -15.66 7.93
C ARG A 92 9.86 -16.03 9.41
N ASP A 93 10.82 -16.87 9.79
CA ASP A 93 10.94 -17.40 11.15
C ASP A 93 11.23 -16.28 12.16
N GLY A 94 12.05 -15.30 11.77
CA GLY A 94 12.29 -14.07 12.54
C GLY A 94 11.02 -13.25 12.75
N MET A 95 10.19 -13.10 11.71
CA MET A 95 8.91 -12.39 11.81
C MET A 95 7.93 -13.14 12.74
N VAL A 96 7.75 -14.45 12.55
CA VAL A 96 6.88 -15.29 13.40
C VAL A 96 7.30 -15.18 14.87
N THR A 97 8.60 -15.28 15.13
CA THR A 97 9.16 -15.13 16.48
C THR A 97 8.88 -13.74 17.06
N ALA A 98 9.12 -12.68 16.28
CA ALA A 98 8.93 -11.29 16.73
C ALA A 98 7.47 -10.97 17.09
N VAL A 99 6.51 -11.53 16.35
CA VAL A 99 5.07 -11.34 16.62
C VAL A 99 4.51 -12.35 17.62
N LYS A 100 5.35 -13.24 18.18
CA LYS A 100 4.94 -14.36 19.04
C LYS A 100 3.84 -15.21 18.38
N GLY A 101 3.94 -15.38 17.07
CA GLY A 101 3.07 -16.24 16.28
C GLY A 101 3.38 -17.72 16.54
N THR A 102 2.39 -18.58 16.30
CA THR A 102 2.51 -20.05 16.39
C THR A 102 2.69 -20.67 15.01
#